data_AF-A0A519QJV9-F1
#
_entry.id   AF-A0A519QJV9-F1
#
_cell.length_a   1.000
_cell.length_b   1.000
_cell.length_c   1.000
_cell.angle_alpha   90.00
_cell.angle_beta   90.00
_cell.angle_gamma   90.00
#
_symmetry.space_group_name_H-M   'P 1'
#
loop_
_entity.id
_entity.type
_entity.pdbx_description
1 polymer ?
#
loop_
_entity_poly.entity_id
_entity_poly.type
_entity_poly.pdbx_seq_one_letter_code
_entity_poly.pdbx_strand_id
1 'polypeptide(L)'
;MKKFFKFLGISIVLLLIYFGFTTYPKLDLISGFSAKSIASGHFIDKRSQEMIELGDNDMDLIDLAKNKINDQEKYATSSVYRLKERKAIYREGLGVTLINDDFDVSKPYLVPKRTKTENNLPYPYGNNEPKDTVFSNIDYTKLEKALADAFDKKGEKNKRTRSIVILHKDRLVAEKYDTGFDKNSRILGWSMTKSLTATYFGILQKQGKLNINNPAPIAEWKNDERAKITINDLLHMNSGLEWEEKYDKICDATKMLFEAEDMAKVQLEKPLVGTPNQ
;
A
#
# COMPACT_ATOMS: atom_id res chain seq x y z
N MET A 1 -40.54 32.65 18.19
CA MET A 1 -39.09 32.92 18.00
C MET A 1 -38.20 32.21 19.02
N LYS A 2 -38.30 32.44 20.34
CA LYS A 2 -37.41 31.78 21.34
C LYS A 2 -37.40 30.23 21.30
N LYS A 3 -38.57 29.59 21.12
CA LYS A 3 -38.65 28.12 20.98
C LYS A 3 -37.97 27.61 19.71
N PHE A 4 -38.08 28.33 18.60
CA PHE A 4 -37.42 27.98 17.33
C PHE A 4 -35.90 28.03 17.46
N PHE A 5 -35.33 29.09 18.04
CA PHE A 5 -33.88 29.17 18.31
C PHE A 5 -33.40 28.08 19.28
N LYS A 6 -34.23 27.66 20.25
CA LYS A 6 -33.92 26.53 21.13
C LYS A 6 -33.88 25.20 20.37
N PHE A 7 -34.87 24.92 19.52
CA PHE A 7 -34.88 23.71 18.69
C PHE A 7 -33.76 23.69 17.65
N LEU A 8 -33.44 24.84 17.05
CA LEU A 8 -32.32 24.99 16.13
C LEU A 8 -30.99 24.73 16.85
N GLY A 9 -30.80 25.30 18.04
CA GLY A 9 -29.61 25.05 18.87
C GLY A 9 -29.44 23.58 19.23
N ILE A 10 -30.51 22.91 19.67
CA ILE A 10 -30.47 21.46 19.97
C ILE A 10 -30.15 20.66 18.70
N SER A 11 -30.74 21.01 17.56
CA SER A 11 -30.49 20.32 16.29
C SER A 11 -29.04 20.47 15.83
N ILE A 12 -28.46 21.66 15.97
CA ILE A 12 -27.03 21.91 15.69
C ILE A 12 -26.14 21.06 16.61
N VAL A 13 -26.45 21.02 17.91
CA VAL A 13 -25.69 20.20 18.87
C VAL A 13 -25.77 18.71 18.50
N LEU A 14 -26.96 18.19 18.18
CA LEU A 14 -27.13 16.81 17.76
C LEU A 14 -26.38 16.49 16.47
N LEU A 15 -26.37 17.41 15.49
CA LEU A 15 -25.60 17.28 14.25
C LEU A 15 -24.10 17.30 14.52
N LEU A 16 -23.61 18.17 15.40
CA LEU A 16 -22.20 18.23 15.79
C LEU A 16 -21.77 16.95 16.52
N ILE A 17 -22.62 16.42 17.39
CA ILE A 17 -22.38 15.14 18.07
C ILE A 17 -22.33 14.01 17.03
N TYR A 18 -23.33 13.91 16.16
CA TYR A 18 -23.38 12.90 15.11
C TYR A 18 -22.15 12.95 14.20
N PHE A 19 -21.76 14.15 13.75
CA PHE A 19 -20.55 14.37 12.95
C PHE A 19 -19.29 13.97 13.72
N GLY A 20 -19.20 14.33 15.01
CA GLY A 20 -18.11 13.97 15.90
C GLY A 20 -17.93 12.45 16.07
N PHE A 21 -19.01 11.69 16.08
CA PHE A 21 -18.94 10.23 16.20
C PHE A 21 -18.73 9.51 14.86
N THR A 22 -19.27 10.02 13.76
CA THR A 22 -19.31 9.28 12.48
C THR A 22 -18.25 9.71 11.47
N THR A 23 -17.93 11.00 11.40
CA THR A 23 -17.05 11.57 10.38
C THR A 23 -15.68 11.91 10.94
N TYR A 24 -15.61 12.43 12.17
CA TYR A 24 -14.35 12.87 12.76
C TYR A 24 -13.27 11.77 12.84
N PRO A 25 -13.58 10.51 13.20
CA PRO A 25 -12.58 9.43 13.18
C PRO A 25 -12.08 9.11 11.76
N LYS A 26 -12.92 9.26 10.73
CA LYS A 26 -12.52 9.01 9.33
C LYS A 26 -11.44 9.98 8.84
N LEU A 27 -11.33 11.16 9.47
CA LEU A 27 -10.28 12.13 9.13
C LEU A 27 -8.88 11.59 9.42
N ASP A 28 -8.71 10.72 10.42
CA ASP A 28 -7.43 10.05 10.68
C ASP A 28 -7.01 9.17 9.50
N LEU A 29 -7.96 8.47 8.88
CA LEU A 29 -7.71 7.62 7.73
C LEU A 29 -7.34 8.46 6.50
N ILE A 30 -8.07 9.55 6.25
CA ILE A 30 -7.83 10.45 5.12
C ILE A 30 -6.44 11.08 5.24
N SER A 31 -6.16 11.73 6.38
CA SER A 31 -4.87 12.37 6.65
C SER A 31 -3.73 11.34 6.67
N GLY A 32 -3.94 10.17 7.27
CA GLY A 32 -2.96 9.10 7.35
C GLY A 32 -2.61 8.55 5.97
N PHE A 33 -3.61 8.19 5.16
CA PHE A 33 -3.39 7.75 3.79
C PHE A 33 -2.66 8.81 2.96
N SER A 34 -3.14 10.06 3.00
CA SER A 34 -2.57 11.13 2.19
C SER A 34 -1.12 11.43 2.58
N ALA A 35 -0.82 11.56 3.89
CA ALA A 35 0.56 11.77 4.36
C ALA A 35 1.49 10.63 3.92
N LYS A 36 1.03 9.38 4.05
CA LYS A 36 1.80 8.20 3.66
C LYS A 36 2.04 8.14 2.15
N SER A 37 1.02 8.45 1.36
CA SER A 37 1.06 8.48 -0.10
C SER A 37 2.05 9.55 -0.59
N ILE A 38 1.94 10.78 -0.07
CA ILE A 38 2.81 11.91 -0.39
C ILE A 38 4.27 11.60 -0.06
N ALA A 39 4.55 11.18 1.17
CA ALA A 39 5.92 10.83 1.55
C ALA A 39 6.47 9.67 0.72
N SER A 40 5.65 8.66 0.39
CA SER A 40 6.11 7.51 -0.40
C SER A 40 6.42 7.93 -1.85
N GLY A 41 5.48 8.60 -2.54
CA GLY A 41 5.70 9.08 -3.90
C GLY A 41 6.88 10.06 -4.00
N HIS A 42 7.05 10.92 -3.00
CA HIS A 42 8.11 11.92 -3.03
C HIS A 42 9.49 11.36 -2.64
N PHE A 43 9.62 10.72 -1.48
CA PHE A 43 10.94 10.30 -1.00
C PHE A 43 11.44 9.01 -1.65
N ILE A 44 10.54 8.10 -2.04
CA ILE A 44 10.91 6.82 -2.68
C ILE A 44 10.94 6.94 -4.19
N ASP A 45 9.94 7.58 -4.80
CA ASP A 45 9.76 7.63 -6.25
C ASP A 45 10.13 8.99 -6.88
N LYS A 46 10.52 9.98 -6.08
CA LYS A 46 10.99 11.30 -6.54
C LYS A 46 9.97 12.09 -7.36
N ARG A 47 8.67 11.80 -7.18
CA ARG A 47 7.59 12.55 -7.80
C ARG A 47 7.32 13.88 -7.09
N SER A 48 6.81 14.86 -7.84
CA SER A 48 6.37 16.14 -7.26
C SER A 48 5.11 15.95 -6.42
N GLN A 49 4.90 16.85 -5.44
CA GLN A 49 3.68 16.84 -4.64
C GLN A 49 2.41 16.90 -5.52
N GLU A 50 2.39 17.81 -6.49
CA GLU A 50 1.26 18.00 -7.41
C GLU A 50 0.92 16.73 -8.19
N MET A 51 1.93 16.00 -8.70
CA MET A 51 1.70 14.75 -9.42
C MET A 51 1.06 13.68 -8.52
N ILE A 52 1.46 13.61 -7.26
CA ILE A 52 0.90 12.66 -6.30
C ILE A 52 -0.53 13.08 -5.93
N GLU A 53 -0.77 14.37 -5.70
CA GLU A 53 -2.10 14.90 -5.37
C GLU A 53 -3.10 14.68 -6.50
N LEU A 54 -2.72 14.96 -7.75
CA LEU A 54 -3.60 14.86 -8.91
C LEU A 54 -3.73 13.44 -9.50
N GLY A 55 -2.86 12.51 -9.10
CA GLY A 55 -2.75 11.17 -9.69
C GLY A 55 -2.91 10.00 -8.73
N ASP A 56 -2.51 10.13 -7.45
CA ASP A 56 -2.63 9.11 -6.41
C ASP A 56 -3.75 9.44 -5.41
N ASN A 57 -3.93 10.72 -5.08
CA ASN A 57 -4.79 11.19 -4.00
C ASN A 57 -6.05 11.93 -4.48
N ASP A 58 -6.32 11.96 -5.79
CA ASP A 58 -7.50 12.59 -6.40
C ASP A 58 -8.77 11.73 -6.28
N MET A 59 -8.85 10.95 -5.21
CA MET A 59 -9.99 10.10 -4.88
C MET A 59 -10.92 10.86 -3.93
N ASP A 60 -12.23 10.61 -4.05
CA ASP A 60 -13.24 11.21 -3.18
C ASP A 60 -12.83 11.15 -1.71
N LEU A 61 -12.97 12.29 -1.02
CA LEU A 61 -12.58 12.51 0.38
C LEU A 61 -11.08 12.62 0.65
N ILE A 62 -10.23 11.92 -0.12
CA ILE A 62 -8.77 12.02 0.03
C ILE A 62 -8.26 13.37 -0.47
N ASP A 63 -8.86 13.89 -1.53
CA ASP A 63 -8.58 15.20 -2.12
C ASP A 63 -8.88 16.40 -1.20
N LEU A 64 -9.64 16.19 -0.11
CA LEU A 64 -9.88 17.19 0.93
C LEU A 64 -8.63 17.45 1.80
N ALA A 65 -7.67 16.54 1.77
CA ALA A 65 -6.47 16.60 2.58
C ALA A 65 -5.49 17.65 2.05
N LYS A 66 -4.91 18.45 2.95
CA LYS A 66 -3.85 19.42 2.63
C LYS A 66 -2.51 18.88 3.07
N ASN A 67 -1.58 18.75 2.13
CA ASN A 67 -0.30 18.11 2.34
C ASN A 67 0.85 19.12 2.40
N LYS A 68 1.88 18.78 3.19
CA LYS A 68 3.16 19.51 3.24
C LYS A 68 4.31 18.52 3.25
N ILE A 69 5.37 18.84 2.56
CA ILE A 69 6.62 18.07 2.53
C ILE A 69 7.70 18.85 3.26
N ASN A 70 8.51 18.14 4.05
CA ASN A 70 9.77 18.64 4.58
C ASN A 70 10.92 17.78 4.04
N ASP A 71 11.66 18.32 3.07
CA ASP A 71 12.78 17.64 2.43
C ASP A 71 13.97 17.37 3.37
N GLN A 72 14.25 18.32 4.26
CA GLN A 72 15.43 18.27 5.15
C GLN A 72 15.29 17.14 6.17
N GLU A 73 14.13 17.05 6.81
CA GLU A 73 13.81 16.03 7.81
C GLU A 73 13.15 14.78 7.19
N LYS A 74 12.92 14.78 5.87
CA LYS A 74 12.37 13.68 5.08
C LYS A 74 11.02 13.14 5.60
N TYR A 75 10.04 14.02 5.78
CA TYR A 75 8.66 13.63 6.12
C TYR A 75 7.62 14.41 5.33
N ALA A 76 6.38 13.91 5.35
CA ALA A 76 5.21 14.65 4.92
C ALA A 76 4.16 14.69 6.03
N THR A 77 3.41 15.79 6.11
CA THR A 77 2.20 15.90 6.94
C THR A 77 0.98 16.11 6.09
N SER A 78 -0.17 15.71 6.61
CA SER A 78 -1.46 15.90 5.98
C SER A 78 -2.56 16.14 7.01
N SER A 79 -3.50 17.03 6.70
CA SER A 79 -4.67 17.30 7.55
C SER A 79 -5.89 17.68 6.71
N VAL A 80 -7.09 17.40 7.22
CA VAL A 80 -8.35 17.82 6.60
C VAL A 80 -8.90 19.01 7.38
N TYR A 81 -9.01 20.18 6.74
CA TYR A 81 -9.43 21.44 7.40
C TYR A 81 -8.66 21.76 8.71
N ARG A 82 -7.36 21.39 8.77
CA ARG A 82 -6.50 21.50 9.98
C ARG A 82 -6.89 20.60 11.15
N LEU A 83 -7.75 19.61 10.92
CA LEU A 83 -8.12 18.58 11.88
C LEU A 83 -7.34 17.30 11.58
N LYS A 84 -7.07 16.52 12.65
CA LYS A 84 -6.43 15.20 12.59
C LYS A 84 -5.19 15.20 11.69
N GLU A 85 -4.24 16.10 11.98
CA GLU A 85 -2.97 16.09 11.27
C GLU A 85 -2.25 14.76 11.52
N ARG A 86 -1.77 14.12 10.45
CA ARG A 86 -0.95 12.91 10.51
C ARG A 86 0.39 13.16 9.83
N LYS A 87 1.42 12.46 10.30
CA LYS A 87 2.80 12.57 9.81
C LYS A 87 3.32 11.22 9.33
N ALA A 88 3.97 11.20 8.17
CA ALA A 88 4.65 10.04 7.63
C ALA A 88 6.12 10.37 7.39
N ILE A 89 7.03 9.56 7.95
CA ILE A 89 8.48 9.78 7.86
C ILE A 89 9.11 8.76 6.91
N TYR A 90 10.12 9.19 6.15
CA TYR A 90 10.97 8.30 5.37
C TYR A 90 12.12 7.77 6.22
N ARG A 91 12.32 6.46 6.17
CA ARG A 91 13.38 5.72 6.84
C ARG A 91 14.24 5.01 5.79
N GLU A 92 15.51 5.32 5.78
CA GLU A 92 16.46 4.83 4.77
C GLU A 92 16.46 3.30 4.74
N GLY A 93 16.27 2.73 3.54
CA GLY A 93 16.21 1.29 3.32
C GLY A 93 14.93 0.57 3.79
N LEU A 94 14.10 1.21 4.62
CA LEU A 94 12.82 0.69 5.13
C LEU A 94 11.58 1.31 4.45
N GLY A 95 11.76 2.44 3.76
CA GLY A 95 10.66 3.16 3.12
C GLY A 95 9.98 4.13 4.08
N VAL A 96 8.71 4.43 3.84
CA VAL A 96 7.96 5.41 4.65
C VAL A 96 7.09 4.69 5.68
N THR A 97 6.92 5.27 6.86
CA THR A 97 5.93 4.81 7.85
C THR A 97 5.13 5.98 8.39
N LEU A 98 3.86 5.75 8.75
CA LEU A 98 3.13 6.67 9.62
C LEU A 98 3.69 6.60 11.03
N ILE A 99 3.63 7.73 11.73
CA ILE A 99 4.04 7.84 13.12
C ILE A 99 2.96 8.49 13.97
N ASN A 100 3.04 8.19 15.26
CA ASN A 100 2.17 8.73 16.29
C ASN A 100 2.97 9.73 17.14
N ASP A 101 2.28 10.42 18.06
CA ASP A 101 2.88 11.50 18.87
C ASP A 101 3.99 11.01 19.80
N ASP A 102 3.97 9.73 20.17
CA ASP A 102 4.95 9.06 21.04
C ASP A 102 6.14 8.44 20.28
N PHE A 103 6.17 8.56 18.94
CA PHE A 103 7.25 8.00 18.15
C PHE A 103 8.58 8.76 18.38
N ASP A 104 9.56 8.05 18.92
CA ASP A 104 10.91 8.58 19.12
C ASP A 104 11.73 8.53 17.82
N VAL A 105 11.80 9.67 17.12
CA VAL A 105 12.60 9.85 15.90
C VAL A 105 14.11 9.75 16.13
N SER A 106 14.58 9.87 17.37
CA SER A 106 16.01 9.76 17.71
C SER A 106 16.47 8.31 17.84
N LYS A 107 15.51 7.38 18.03
CA LYS A 107 15.82 5.96 18.19
C LYS A 107 16.42 5.40 16.91
N PRO A 108 17.62 4.79 16.96
CA PRO A 108 18.24 4.21 15.79
C PRO A 108 17.43 3.02 15.27
N TYR A 109 17.55 2.74 13.98
CA TYR A 109 16.93 1.58 13.35
C TYR A 109 17.90 0.84 12.44
N LEU A 110 17.60 -0.44 12.24
CA LEU A 110 18.38 -1.29 11.34
C LEU A 110 18.11 -0.92 9.89
N VAL A 111 19.18 -0.58 9.17
CA VAL A 111 19.13 -0.39 7.72
C VAL A 111 19.49 -1.72 7.04
N PRO A 112 18.63 -2.25 6.15
CA PRO A 112 18.93 -3.50 5.47
C PRO A 112 20.22 -3.39 4.63
N LYS A 113 21.17 -4.29 4.87
CA LYS A 113 22.36 -4.44 4.03
C LYS A 113 21.96 -5.18 2.75
N ARG A 114 21.70 -4.44 1.67
CA ARG A 114 21.30 -4.99 0.37
C ARG A 114 22.53 -5.15 -0.52
N THR A 115 22.80 -6.38 -0.96
CA THR A 115 23.78 -6.63 -2.03
C THR A 115 23.16 -6.20 -3.34
N LYS A 116 23.77 -5.21 -4.01
CA LYS A 116 23.45 -4.89 -5.40
C LYS A 116 24.41 -5.67 -6.28
N THR A 117 23.89 -6.63 -7.02
CA THR A 117 24.64 -7.30 -8.07
C THR A 117 24.51 -6.47 -9.33
N GLU A 118 25.60 -5.89 -9.79
CA GLU A 118 25.68 -5.33 -11.14
C GLU A 118 26.28 -6.39 -12.05
N ASN A 119 25.57 -6.70 -13.13
CA ASN A 119 26.10 -7.57 -14.17
C ASN A 119 25.75 -6.99 -15.55
N ASN A 120 26.62 -7.29 -16.50
CA ASN A 120 26.55 -6.74 -17.86
C ASN A 120 25.61 -7.55 -18.79
N LEU A 121 24.73 -8.38 -18.24
CA LEU A 121 23.72 -9.06 -19.03
C LEU A 121 22.56 -8.09 -19.32
N PRO A 122 21.88 -8.24 -20.46
CA PRO A 122 20.63 -7.54 -20.72
C PRO A 122 19.54 -7.92 -19.74
N TYR A 123 18.62 -6.99 -19.47
CA TYR A 123 17.33 -7.28 -18.83
C TYR A 123 16.63 -8.47 -19.52
N PRO A 124 16.01 -9.41 -18.78
CA PRO A 124 15.76 -9.38 -17.33
C PRO A 124 16.86 -10.04 -16.45
N TYR A 125 17.95 -10.54 -17.04
CA TYR A 125 18.99 -11.26 -16.29
C TYR A 125 20.10 -10.36 -15.73
N GLY A 126 20.16 -9.11 -16.20
CA GLY A 126 21.15 -8.13 -15.76
C GLY A 126 20.68 -6.69 -15.87
N ASN A 127 21.63 -5.78 -15.81
CA ASN A 127 21.37 -4.35 -15.66
C ASN A 127 21.45 -3.57 -16.99
N ASN A 128 21.88 -4.20 -18.08
CA ASN A 128 21.93 -3.56 -19.39
C ASN A 128 20.54 -3.49 -20.03
N GLU A 129 20.36 -2.58 -20.98
CA GLU A 129 19.14 -2.46 -21.76
C GLU A 129 18.69 -3.81 -22.35
N PRO A 130 17.38 -4.07 -22.41
CA PRO A 130 16.85 -5.28 -23.02
C PRO A 130 17.32 -5.38 -24.47
N LYS A 131 17.57 -6.61 -24.94
CA LYS A 131 17.88 -6.80 -26.37
C LYS A 131 16.61 -6.63 -27.19
N ASP A 132 16.65 -5.73 -28.17
CA ASP A 132 15.62 -5.63 -29.20
C ASP A 132 15.40 -7.00 -29.84
N THR A 133 14.18 -7.49 -29.71
CA THR A 133 13.80 -8.81 -30.22
C THR A 133 12.45 -8.71 -30.91
N VAL A 134 12.42 -9.06 -32.19
CA VAL A 134 11.17 -9.22 -32.95
C VAL A 134 10.87 -10.72 -33.04
N PHE A 135 9.72 -11.12 -32.53
CA PHE A 135 9.23 -12.49 -32.62
C PHE A 135 8.27 -12.61 -33.80
N SER A 136 8.57 -13.49 -34.75
CA SER A 136 7.70 -13.72 -35.93
C SER A 136 6.32 -14.25 -35.57
N ASN A 137 6.16 -14.84 -34.38
CA ASN A 137 4.88 -15.36 -33.89
C ASN A 137 4.05 -14.32 -33.10
N ILE A 138 4.49 -13.04 -33.05
CA ILE A 138 3.75 -11.95 -32.41
C ILE A 138 3.17 -11.04 -33.51
N ASP A 139 1.86 -10.81 -33.43
CA ASP A 139 1.17 -9.80 -34.22
C ASP A 139 1.37 -8.42 -33.55
N TYR A 140 2.43 -7.72 -33.94
CA TYR A 140 2.79 -6.43 -33.34
C TYR A 140 1.75 -5.35 -33.58
N THR A 141 1.00 -5.41 -34.68
CA THR A 141 -0.10 -4.46 -34.92
C THR A 141 -1.19 -4.61 -33.86
N LYS A 142 -1.56 -5.85 -33.51
CA LYS A 142 -2.53 -6.08 -32.41
C LYS A 142 -1.94 -5.74 -31.04
N LEU A 143 -0.67 -6.05 -30.81
CA LEU A 143 0.01 -5.72 -29.55
C LEU A 143 0.03 -4.21 -29.31
N GLU A 144 0.49 -3.43 -30.28
CA GLU A 144 0.54 -1.97 -30.19
C GLU A 144 -0.85 -1.35 -30.02
N LYS A 145 -1.87 -1.90 -30.69
CA LYS A 145 -3.25 -1.49 -30.48
C LYS A 145 -3.70 -1.76 -29.04
N ALA A 146 -3.44 -2.95 -28.50
CA ALA A 146 -3.80 -3.29 -27.12
C ALA A 146 -3.06 -2.41 -26.10
N LEU A 147 -1.78 -2.11 -26.34
CA LEU A 147 -1.00 -1.18 -25.51
C LEU A 147 -1.56 0.23 -25.58
N ALA A 148 -1.93 0.72 -26.76
CA ALA A 148 -2.55 2.04 -26.89
C ALA A 148 -3.90 2.09 -26.17
N ASP A 149 -4.74 1.07 -26.36
CA ASP A 149 -6.06 0.96 -25.78
C ASP A 149 -6.03 0.81 -24.25
N ALA A 150 -4.95 0.29 -23.67
CA ALA A 150 -4.82 0.15 -22.21
C ALA A 150 -4.54 1.47 -21.48
N PHE A 151 -4.19 2.55 -22.19
CA PHE A 151 -4.00 3.88 -21.60
C PHE A 151 -5.24 4.76 -21.87
N ASP A 152 -5.43 5.75 -21.01
CA ASP A 152 -6.44 6.78 -21.23
C ASP A 152 -5.99 7.75 -22.32
N LYS A 153 -6.95 8.33 -23.05
CA LYS A 153 -6.64 9.45 -23.94
C LYS A 153 -6.42 10.71 -23.11
N LYS A 154 -5.73 11.69 -23.68
CA LYS A 154 -5.45 12.97 -23.01
C LYS A 154 -6.75 13.59 -22.48
N GLY A 155 -6.80 13.81 -21.16
CA GLY A 155 -7.95 14.41 -20.47
C GLY A 155 -8.97 13.40 -19.92
N GLU A 156 -8.84 12.12 -20.24
CA GLU A 156 -9.64 11.04 -19.62
C GLU A 156 -8.97 10.53 -18.33
N LYS A 157 -9.77 10.01 -17.40
CA LYS A 157 -9.32 9.39 -16.13
C LYS A 157 -10.08 8.09 -15.85
N ASN A 158 -10.22 7.22 -16.85
CA ASN A 158 -11.02 5.99 -16.75
C ASN A 158 -10.17 4.78 -16.34
N LYS A 159 -9.09 4.49 -17.07
CA LYS A 159 -8.21 3.32 -16.86
C LYS A 159 -7.09 3.61 -15.87
N ARG A 160 -6.53 4.83 -15.93
CA ARG A 160 -5.46 5.32 -15.05
C ARG A 160 -4.20 4.42 -15.03
N THR A 161 -3.93 3.75 -16.15
CA THR A 161 -2.76 2.90 -16.34
C THR A 161 -1.49 3.73 -16.34
N ARG A 162 -0.55 3.42 -15.44
CA ARG A 162 0.74 4.13 -15.34
C ARG A 162 1.86 3.47 -16.13
N SER A 163 1.83 2.15 -16.21
CA SER A 163 2.87 1.37 -16.86
C SER A 163 2.32 0.03 -17.30
N ILE A 164 2.77 -0.43 -18.46
CA ILE A 164 2.63 -1.81 -18.93
C ILE A 164 4.01 -2.27 -19.39
N VAL A 165 4.38 -3.48 -18.98
CA VAL A 165 5.61 -4.17 -19.39
C VAL A 165 5.23 -5.59 -19.76
N ILE A 166 5.57 -6.04 -20.96
CA ILE A 166 5.22 -7.37 -21.47
C ILE A 166 6.50 -8.13 -21.79
N LEU A 167 6.65 -9.27 -21.09
CA LEU A 167 7.73 -10.21 -21.31
C LEU A 167 7.21 -11.46 -22.03
N HIS A 168 7.94 -11.91 -23.05
CA HIS A 168 7.69 -13.19 -23.72
C HIS A 168 9.02 -13.92 -23.94
N LYS A 169 9.14 -15.14 -23.43
CA LYS A 169 10.38 -15.95 -23.45
C LYS A 169 11.59 -15.16 -22.95
N ASP A 170 11.44 -14.52 -21.79
CA ASP A 170 12.47 -13.71 -21.12
C ASP A 170 13.01 -12.56 -21.98
N ARG A 171 12.19 -12.05 -22.91
CA ARG A 171 12.46 -10.85 -23.69
C ARG A 171 11.37 -9.83 -23.45
N LEU A 172 11.77 -8.59 -23.24
CA LEU A 172 10.86 -7.47 -23.30
C LEU A 172 10.40 -7.32 -24.74
N VAL A 173 9.08 -7.46 -24.97
CA VAL A 173 8.49 -7.33 -26.32
C VAL A 173 7.68 -6.05 -26.48
N ALA A 174 7.33 -5.42 -25.36
CA ALA A 174 6.66 -4.14 -25.33
C ALA A 174 6.73 -3.52 -23.93
N GLU A 175 6.87 -2.20 -23.88
CA GLU A 175 6.61 -1.41 -22.67
C GLU A 175 6.00 -0.07 -23.04
N LYS A 176 5.20 0.48 -22.14
CA LYS A 176 4.63 1.82 -22.27
C LYS A 176 4.45 2.40 -20.88
N TYR A 177 4.69 3.69 -20.76
CA TYR A 177 4.56 4.45 -19.52
C TYR A 177 3.67 5.66 -19.76
N ASP A 178 2.91 6.05 -18.73
CA ASP A 178 2.11 7.26 -18.78
C ASP A 178 2.98 8.50 -18.58
N THR A 179 2.39 9.68 -18.81
CA THR A 179 3.08 10.96 -18.65
C THR A 179 3.66 11.10 -17.25
N GLY A 180 4.98 11.33 -17.18
CA GLY A 180 5.69 11.50 -15.91
C GLY A 180 6.13 10.19 -15.24
N PHE A 181 5.88 9.04 -15.88
CA PHE A 181 6.40 7.74 -15.48
C PHE A 181 7.41 7.23 -16.50
N ASP A 182 8.36 6.43 -16.03
CA ASP A 182 9.37 5.77 -16.84
C ASP A 182 9.74 4.40 -16.24
N LYS A 183 10.70 3.72 -16.87
CA LYS A 183 11.18 2.41 -16.43
C LYS A 183 11.80 2.38 -15.02
N ASN A 184 12.17 3.53 -14.46
CA ASN A 184 12.73 3.66 -13.12
C ASN A 184 11.69 4.04 -12.07
N SER A 185 10.47 4.39 -12.49
CA SER A 185 9.39 4.76 -11.59
C SER A 185 8.94 3.59 -10.71
N ARG A 186 8.68 3.88 -9.44
CA ARG A 186 8.25 2.96 -8.39
C ARG A 186 6.78 3.18 -8.09
N ILE A 187 5.97 2.23 -8.56
CA ILE A 187 4.52 2.27 -8.40
C ILE A 187 4.10 1.47 -7.15
N LEU A 188 3.03 1.91 -6.49
CA LEU A 188 2.48 1.23 -5.32
C LEU A 188 1.99 -0.18 -5.69
N GLY A 189 2.60 -1.21 -5.10
CA GLY A 189 2.35 -2.60 -5.47
C GLY A 189 1.08 -3.22 -4.88
N TRP A 190 0.51 -2.65 -3.81
CA TRP A 190 -0.68 -3.19 -3.14
C TRP A 190 -0.60 -4.72 -2.93
N SER A 191 -1.69 -5.45 -3.18
CA SER A 191 -1.75 -6.91 -3.05
C SER A 191 -0.84 -7.68 -3.99
N MET A 192 -0.28 -7.08 -5.05
CA MET A 192 0.73 -7.77 -5.88
C MET A 192 1.96 -8.17 -5.04
N THR A 193 2.25 -7.44 -3.96
CA THR A 193 3.36 -7.75 -3.05
C THR A 193 3.18 -9.07 -2.28
N LYS A 194 1.94 -9.57 -2.16
CA LYS A 194 1.66 -10.90 -1.57
C LYS A 194 2.29 -12.00 -2.40
N SER A 195 2.30 -11.89 -3.74
CA SER A 195 2.92 -12.86 -4.64
C SER A 195 4.43 -12.97 -4.40
N LEU A 196 5.12 -11.86 -4.14
CA LEU A 196 6.54 -11.88 -3.78
C LEU A 196 6.77 -12.56 -2.44
N THR A 197 5.92 -12.26 -1.45
CA THR A 197 5.99 -12.89 -0.12
C THR A 197 5.81 -14.41 -0.22
N ALA A 198 4.76 -14.87 -0.91
CA ALA A 198 4.52 -16.29 -1.14
C ALA A 198 5.66 -16.97 -1.93
N THR A 199 6.24 -16.28 -2.92
CA THR A 199 7.40 -16.77 -3.68
C THR A 199 8.59 -17.03 -2.76
N TYR A 200 8.88 -16.14 -1.81
CA TYR A 200 9.97 -16.37 -0.84
C TYR A 200 9.73 -17.60 0.03
N PHE A 201 8.51 -17.84 0.50
CA PHE A 201 8.17 -19.07 1.23
C PHE A 201 8.34 -20.31 0.33
N GLY A 202 7.93 -20.24 -0.94
CA GLY A 202 8.13 -21.32 -1.90
C GLY A 202 9.61 -21.64 -2.15
N ILE A 203 10.46 -20.62 -2.25
CA ILE A 203 11.93 -20.79 -2.35
C ILE A 203 12.48 -21.48 -1.10
N LEU A 204 12.09 -21.03 0.10
CA LEU A 204 12.55 -21.62 1.35
C LEU A 204 12.12 -23.09 1.51
N GLN A 205 10.87 -23.41 1.13
CA GLN A 205 10.36 -24.78 1.04
C GLN A 205 11.18 -25.62 0.06
N LYS A 206 11.43 -25.12 -1.15
CA LYS A 206 12.24 -25.83 -2.16
C LYS A 206 13.67 -26.07 -1.68
N GLN A 207 14.24 -25.17 -0.90
CA GLN A 207 15.57 -25.29 -0.29
C GLN A 207 15.59 -26.19 0.96
N GLY A 208 14.45 -26.72 1.41
CA GLY A 208 14.36 -27.52 2.63
C GLY A 208 14.61 -26.73 3.92
N LYS A 209 14.54 -25.38 3.88
CA LYS A 209 14.80 -24.51 5.03
C LYS A 209 13.56 -24.27 5.89
N LEU A 210 12.39 -24.55 5.36
CA LEU A 210 11.10 -24.34 6.01
C LEU A 210 10.10 -25.34 5.42
N ASN A 211 9.18 -25.87 6.21
CA ASN A 211 8.03 -26.63 5.68
C ASN A 211 6.75 -25.83 5.92
N ILE A 212 6.06 -25.44 4.85
CA ILE A 212 4.84 -24.61 4.96
C ILE A 212 3.68 -25.36 5.66
N ASN A 213 3.72 -26.69 5.69
CA ASN A 213 2.72 -27.49 6.39
C ASN A 213 2.96 -27.58 7.90
N ASN A 214 4.06 -27.00 8.40
CA ASN A 214 4.26 -26.89 9.85
C ASN A 214 3.36 -25.80 10.44
N PRO A 215 2.98 -25.91 11.72
CA PRO A 215 2.38 -24.82 12.47
C PRO A 215 3.17 -23.51 12.32
N ALA A 216 2.46 -22.40 12.22
CA ALA A 216 3.06 -21.08 12.19
C ALA A 216 3.85 -20.86 13.50
N PRO A 217 5.11 -20.37 13.43
CA PRO A 217 5.97 -20.25 14.60
C PRO A 217 5.65 -18.99 15.43
N ILE A 218 4.39 -18.83 15.81
CA ILE A 218 3.88 -17.68 16.57
C ILE A 218 3.75 -18.07 18.04
N ALA A 219 4.48 -17.38 18.92
CA ALA A 219 4.66 -17.79 20.31
C ALA A 219 3.35 -17.68 21.11
N GLU A 220 2.57 -16.65 20.83
CA GLU A 220 1.33 -16.28 21.48
C GLU A 220 0.21 -17.30 21.22
N TRP A 221 0.30 -18.07 20.13
CA TRP A 221 -0.70 -19.05 19.74
C TRP A 221 -0.45 -20.44 20.34
N LYS A 222 0.72 -20.69 20.95
CA LYS A 222 1.16 -22.03 21.38
C LYS A 222 0.20 -22.74 22.33
N ASN A 223 -0.58 -21.99 23.11
CA ASN A 223 -1.42 -22.52 24.18
C ASN A 223 -2.93 -22.44 23.86
N ASP A 224 -3.31 -22.17 22.61
CA ASP A 224 -4.72 -22.17 22.18
C ASP A 224 -4.92 -22.81 20.79
N GLU A 225 -6.17 -22.85 20.32
CA GLU A 225 -6.55 -23.51 19.08
C GLU A 225 -5.83 -22.97 17.83
N ARG A 226 -5.31 -21.73 17.88
CA ARG A 226 -4.51 -21.13 16.80
C ARG A 226 -3.15 -21.81 16.64
N ALA A 227 -2.68 -22.59 17.60
CA ALA A 227 -1.47 -23.42 17.48
C ALA A 227 -1.53 -24.40 16.30
N LYS A 228 -2.72 -24.70 15.78
CA LYS A 228 -2.94 -25.61 14.65
C LYS A 228 -2.82 -24.91 13.29
N ILE A 229 -2.86 -23.57 13.25
CA ILE A 229 -2.75 -22.79 12.02
C ILE A 229 -1.35 -23.00 11.43
N THR A 230 -1.29 -23.52 10.22
CA THR A 230 -0.04 -23.73 9.50
C THR A 230 0.40 -22.47 8.76
N ILE A 231 1.67 -22.44 8.33
CA ILE A 231 2.15 -21.40 7.42
C ILE A 231 1.37 -21.44 6.10
N ASN A 232 1.00 -22.63 5.64
CA ASN A 232 0.17 -22.83 4.45
C ASN A 232 -1.20 -22.15 4.59
N ASP A 233 -1.85 -22.26 5.75
CA ASP A 233 -3.13 -21.61 6.02
C ASP A 233 -3.01 -20.09 5.96
N LEU A 234 -1.94 -19.52 6.52
CA LEU A 234 -1.66 -18.08 6.45
C LEU A 234 -1.42 -17.61 5.01
N LEU A 235 -0.65 -18.37 4.22
CA LEU A 235 -0.33 -18.01 2.83
C LEU A 235 -1.56 -18.05 1.91
N HIS A 236 -2.56 -18.85 2.24
CA HIS A 236 -3.78 -19.03 1.45
C HIS A 236 -5.01 -18.32 2.03
N MET A 237 -4.84 -17.45 3.04
CA MET A 237 -5.95 -16.74 3.70
C MET A 237 -6.99 -17.69 4.35
N ASN A 238 -6.54 -18.85 4.80
CA ASN A 238 -7.36 -19.95 5.32
C ASN A 238 -7.13 -20.17 6.82
N SER A 239 -6.75 -19.13 7.56
CA SER A 239 -6.39 -19.25 8.97
C SER A 239 -7.57 -19.43 9.92
N GLY A 240 -8.80 -19.13 9.48
CA GLY A 240 -9.99 -19.11 10.33
C GLY A 240 -10.02 -17.96 11.36
N LEU A 241 -9.06 -17.02 11.29
CA LEU A 241 -9.03 -15.84 12.16
C LEU A 241 -10.05 -14.81 11.71
N GLU A 242 -10.67 -14.12 12.67
CA GLU A 242 -11.57 -13.01 12.38
C GLU A 242 -10.84 -11.90 11.62
N TRP A 243 -11.45 -11.40 10.54
CA TRP A 243 -10.93 -10.26 9.77
C TRP A 243 -12.05 -9.54 9.03
N GLU A 244 -12.11 -8.21 9.18
CA GLU A 244 -12.97 -7.35 8.37
C GLU A 244 -12.16 -6.45 7.43
N GLU A 245 -12.37 -6.62 6.12
CA GLU A 245 -11.75 -5.84 5.05
C GLU A 245 -12.81 -5.18 4.16
N LYS A 246 -13.68 -4.38 4.79
CA LYS A 246 -14.71 -3.58 4.12
C LYS A 246 -14.34 -2.10 4.20
N TYR A 247 -13.73 -1.60 3.13
CA TYR A 247 -13.17 -0.24 3.06
C TYR A 247 -14.20 0.90 2.97
N ASP A 248 -15.50 0.59 2.92
CA ASP A 248 -16.60 1.57 3.00
C ASP A 248 -16.80 2.12 4.42
N LYS A 249 -16.14 1.52 5.41
CA LYS A 249 -16.14 1.92 6.81
C LYS A 249 -14.76 1.70 7.45
N ILE A 250 -14.65 2.16 8.70
CA ILE A 250 -13.51 1.81 9.55
C ILE A 250 -13.61 0.30 9.84
N CYS A 251 -12.62 -0.45 9.39
CA CYS A 251 -12.51 -1.89 9.55
C CYS A 251 -11.11 -2.27 10.08
N ASP A 252 -10.84 -3.57 10.22
CA ASP A 252 -9.55 -4.05 10.73
C ASP A 252 -8.40 -3.62 9.81
N ALA A 253 -8.60 -3.70 8.49
CA ALA A 253 -7.59 -3.30 7.51
C ALA A 253 -7.22 -1.80 7.61
N THR A 254 -8.21 -0.91 7.76
CA THR A 254 -7.94 0.53 7.85
C THR A 254 -7.30 0.91 9.19
N LYS A 255 -7.73 0.27 10.29
CA LYS A 255 -7.11 0.47 11.61
C LYS A 255 -5.66 0.00 11.58
N MET A 256 -5.41 -1.19 11.02
CA MET A 256 -4.06 -1.73 10.85
C MET A 256 -3.18 -0.77 10.04
N LEU A 257 -3.65 -0.28 8.90
CA LEU A 257 -2.82 0.53 7.99
C LEU A 257 -2.55 1.95 8.48
N PHE A 258 -3.48 2.57 9.22
CA PHE A 258 -3.45 4.01 9.50
C PHE A 258 -3.51 4.39 10.98
N GLU A 259 -3.78 3.45 11.89
CA GLU A 259 -3.90 3.73 13.34
C GLU A 259 -2.96 2.87 14.18
N ALA A 260 -2.72 1.62 13.79
CA ALA A 260 -1.89 0.69 14.55
C ALA A 260 -0.41 1.05 14.46
N GLU A 261 0.24 1.15 15.62
CA GLU A 261 1.69 1.26 15.72
C GLU A 261 2.38 -0.05 15.29
N ASP A 262 1.84 -1.19 15.74
CA ASP A 262 2.25 -2.53 15.33
C ASP A 262 1.15 -3.16 14.46
N MET A 263 1.37 -3.16 13.15
CA MET A 263 0.43 -3.72 12.18
C MET A 263 0.31 -5.25 12.30
N ALA A 264 1.37 -5.95 12.71
CA ALA A 264 1.35 -7.40 12.83
C ALA A 264 0.54 -7.85 14.05
N LYS A 265 0.58 -7.06 15.12
CA LYS A 265 -0.20 -7.31 16.34
C LYS A 265 -1.71 -7.35 16.08
N VAL A 266 -2.21 -6.54 15.15
CA VAL A 266 -3.64 -6.49 14.82
C VAL A 266 -4.17 -7.87 14.41
N GLN A 267 -3.45 -8.61 13.57
CA GLN A 267 -3.85 -9.96 13.16
C GLN A 267 -3.49 -11.01 14.22
N LEU A 268 -2.37 -10.83 14.93
CA LEU A 268 -1.89 -11.73 15.97
C LEU A 268 -2.93 -11.98 17.07
N GLU A 269 -3.65 -10.93 17.46
CA GLU A 269 -4.59 -10.95 18.58
C GLU A 269 -6.00 -11.41 18.18
N LYS A 270 -6.28 -11.57 16.87
CA LYS A 270 -7.62 -11.94 16.42
C LYS A 270 -8.03 -13.33 16.93
N PRO A 271 -9.31 -13.50 17.34
CA PRO A 271 -9.83 -14.78 17.75
C PRO A 271 -9.99 -15.71 16.54
N LEU A 272 -9.95 -17.00 16.81
CA LEU A 272 -10.37 -18.01 15.85
C LEU A 272 -11.90 -18.03 15.78
N VAL A 273 -12.47 -17.83 14.59
CA VAL A 273 -13.93 -17.84 14.34
C VAL A 273 -14.36 -18.94 13.36
N GLY A 274 -13.40 -19.56 12.67
CA GLY A 274 -13.63 -20.68 11.76
C GLY A 274 -12.54 -21.76 11.91
N THR A 275 -12.79 -22.94 11.37
CA THR A 275 -11.76 -23.99 11.28
C THR A 275 -10.72 -23.58 10.22
N PRO A 276 -9.42 -23.66 10.50
CA PRO A 276 -8.40 -23.45 9.47
C PRO A 276 -8.61 -24.38 8.26
N ASN A 277 -8.42 -23.84 7.07
CA ASN A 277 -8.57 -24.55 5.79
C ASN A 277 -9.98 -25.09 5.49
N GLN A 278 -11.02 -24.36 5.90
CA GLN A 278 -12.44 -24.63 5.58
C GLN A 278 -13.15 -23.41 5.01
#